data_AF-A0A2S5EJL9-F1
#
_entry.id   AF-A0A2S5EJL9-F1
#
_cell.length_a   1.000
_cell.length_b   1.000
_cell.length_c   1.000
_cell.angle_alpha   90.00
_cell.angle_beta   90.00
_cell.angle_gamma   90.00
#
_symmetry.space_group_name_H-M   'P 1'
#
loop_
_entity.id
_entity.type
_entity.pdbx_description
1 polymer ?
#
loop_
_entity_poly.entity_id
_entity_poly.type
_entity_poly.pdbx_seq_one_letter_code
_entity_poly.pdbx_strand_id
1 'polypeptide(L)'
;SHAKVIVLKIDQRRVGIMVDDVKNVRSIDPDLINEKPNIGGMRGADFISGIARLEDGMLVILDIDKLITEEEKIAIDEVINN
;
A
#
# COMPACT_ATOMS: atom_id res chain seq x y z
N SER A 1 17.63 -4.86 -14.95
CA SER A 1 16.62 -4.34 -14.00
C SER A 1 17.06 -4.77 -12.62
N HIS A 2 17.34 -3.82 -11.71
CA HIS A 2 17.61 -4.13 -10.31
C HIS A 2 16.28 -4.07 -9.54
N ALA A 3 15.99 -5.07 -8.72
CA ALA A 3 14.81 -5.06 -7.84
C ALA A 3 14.88 -3.83 -6.93
N LYS A 4 13.79 -3.06 -6.88
CA LYS A 4 13.62 -1.95 -5.94
C LYS A 4 12.80 -2.44 -4.76
N VAL A 5 13.17 -1.98 -3.56
CA VAL A 5 12.47 -2.35 -2.33
C VAL A 5 12.04 -1.07 -1.63
N ILE A 6 10.75 -0.96 -1.34
CA ILE A 6 10.20 0.07 -0.47
C ILE A 6 10.24 -0.47 0.95
N VAL A 7 10.92 0.24 1.86
CA VAL A 7 10.96 -0.12 3.28
C VAL A 7 9.88 0.66 4.01
N LEU A 8 8.90 -0.06 4.55
CA LEU A 8 7.80 0.49 5.34
C LEU A 8 8.01 0.14 6.81
N LYS A 9 7.55 1.03 7.68
CA LYS A 9 7.34 0.72 9.10
C LYS A 9 5.84 0.53 9.31
N ILE A 10 5.45 -0.68 9.68
CA ILE A 10 4.06 -1.05 10.00
C ILE A 10 4.09 -1.56 11.44
N ASP A 11 3.36 -0.91 12.32
CA ASP A 11 3.47 -1.08 13.78
C ASP A 11 4.94 -0.95 14.27
N GLN A 12 5.49 -2.01 14.86
CA GLN A 12 6.89 -2.10 15.30
C GLN A 12 7.80 -2.84 14.31
N ARG A 13 7.26 -3.24 13.15
CA ARG A 13 7.94 -4.07 12.15
C ARG A 13 8.49 -3.21 11.03
N ARG A 14 9.66 -3.60 10.50
CA ARG A 14 10.19 -3.07 9.23
C ARG A 14 9.94 -4.11 8.15
N VAL A 15 9.18 -3.73 7.13
CA VAL A 15 8.82 -4.64 6.04
C VAL A 15 9.33 -4.07 4.73
N GLY A 16 9.99 -4.91 3.93
CA GLY A 16 10.42 -4.57 2.59
C GLY A 16 9.44 -5.09 1.55
N ILE A 17 8.87 -4.19 0.73
CA ILE A 17 8.01 -4.55 -0.39
C ILE A 17 8.80 -4.41 -1.69
N MET A 18 8.87 -5.49 -2.46
CA MET A 18 9.49 -5.46 -3.79
C MET A 18 8.56 -4.80 -4.79
N VAL A 19 9.11 -3.87 -5.58
CA VAL A 19 8.36 -3.12 -6.60
C VAL A 19 9.12 -3.08 -7.91
N ASP A 20 8.36 -2.94 -9.01
CA ASP A 20 8.95 -2.83 -10.35
C ASP A 20 9.69 -1.50 -10.54
N ASP A 21 9.11 -0.41 -10.04
CA ASP A 21 9.67 0.93 -10.17
C ASP A 21 9.20 1.85 -9.04
N VAL A 22 10.00 2.86 -8.73
CA VAL A 22 9.62 3.96 -7.84
C VAL A 22 9.66 5.23 -8.67
N LYS A 23 8.50 5.84 -8.87
CA LYS A 23 8.37 7.15 -9.53
C LYS A 23 8.66 8.28 -8.53
N ASN A 24 8.70 9.51 -9.02
CA ASN A 24 8.92 10.70 -8.20
C ASN A 24 7.82 10.88 -7.15
N VAL A 25 8.15 11.59 -6.07
CA VAL A 25 7.17 12.05 -5.07
C VAL A 25 6.32 13.15 -5.67
N ARG A 26 4.99 13.07 -5.50
CA ARG A 26 4.04 14.06 -5.99
C ARG A 26 3.09 14.47 -4.87
N SER A 27 2.84 15.78 -4.76
CA SER A 27 1.75 16.31 -3.96
C SER A 27 0.45 16.22 -4.77
N ILE A 28 -0.61 15.73 -4.13
CA ILE A 28 -1.93 15.59 -4.73
C ILE A 28 -2.88 16.41 -3.87
N ASP A 29 -3.77 17.16 -4.54
CA ASP A 29 -4.86 17.85 -3.86
C ASP A 29 -5.83 16.81 -3.30
N PRO A 30 -6.10 16.81 -1.97
CA PRO A 30 -7.04 15.88 -1.35
C PRO A 30 -8.43 15.87 -2.00
N ASP A 31 -8.87 16.98 -2.59
CA ASP A 31 -10.18 17.09 -3.24
C ASP A 31 -10.25 16.27 -4.54
N LEU A 32 -9.11 15.87 -5.11
CA LEU A 32 -9.03 14.98 -6.26
C LEU A 32 -9.13 13.50 -5.88
N ILE A 33 -9.06 13.19 -4.58
CA ILE A 33 -9.14 11.84 -4.05
C ILE A 33 -10.62 11.48 -3.89
N ASN A 34 -11.09 10.57 -4.72
CA ASN A 34 -12.43 10.02 -4.56
C ASN A 34 -12.40 8.91 -3.51
N GLU A 35 -13.46 8.84 -2.69
CA GLU A 35 -13.68 7.73 -1.77
C GLU A 35 -13.66 6.40 -2.55
N LYS A 36 -13.17 5.36 -1.86
CA LYS A 36 -12.99 4.00 -2.39
C LYS A 36 -14.14 3.65 -3.35
N PRO A 37 -13.87 3.36 -4.63
CA PRO A 37 -14.92 2.87 -5.50
C PRO A 37 -15.51 1.65 -4.83
N ASN A 38 -16.82 1.47 -4.93
CA ASN A 38 -17.44 0.25 -4.48
C ASN A 38 -17.04 -0.85 -5.50
N ILE A 39 -15.79 -1.31 -5.40
CA ILE A 39 -15.21 -2.41 -6.17
C ILE A 39 -15.86 -3.68 -5.61
N GLY A 40 -17.16 -3.81 -5.88
CA GLY A 40 -18.03 -4.84 -5.36
C GLY A 40 -17.44 -6.21 -5.67
N GLY A 41 -17.08 -6.94 -4.61
CA GLY A 41 -16.71 -8.36 -4.70
C GLY A 41 -15.22 -8.69 -4.57
N MET A 42 -14.30 -7.72 -4.57
CA MET A 42 -12.90 -8.02 -4.28
C MET A 42 -12.68 -8.18 -2.77
N ARG A 43 -12.81 -9.42 -2.28
CA ARG A 43 -12.21 -9.82 -0.99
C ARG A 43 -10.73 -9.42 -1.06
N GLY A 44 -10.29 -8.51 -0.18
CA GLY A 44 -8.90 -8.06 -0.11
C GLY A 44 -8.63 -6.64 -0.61
N ALA A 45 -9.62 -5.83 -0.99
CA ALA A 45 -9.38 -4.43 -1.38
C ALA A 45 -9.42 -3.43 -0.19
N ASP A 46 -9.27 -3.91 1.05
CA ASP A 46 -9.44 -3.09 2.26
C ASP A 46 -8.25 -2.18 2.55
N PHE A 47 -7.10 -2.45 1.94
CA PHE A 47 -5.94 -1.58 1.95
C PHE A 47 -6.02 -0.41 0.96
N ILE A 48 -7.07 -0.29 0.14
CA ILE A 48 -7.24 0.88 -0.73
C ILE A 48 -7.95 1.98 0.05
N SER A 49 -7.26 3.09 0.29
CA SER A 49 -7.83 4.26 0.99
C SER A 49 -8.56 5.21 0.05
N GLY A 50 -8.18 5.25 -1.23
CA GLY A 50 -8.85 6.10 -2.22
C GLY A 50 -8.25 5.97 -3.62
N ILE A 51 -8.89 6.65 -4.57
CA ILE A 51 -8.40 6.73 -5.94
C ILE A 51 -8.41 8.19 -6.40
N ALA A 52 -7.25 8.68 -6.84
CA ALA A 52 -7.12 9.98 -7.48
C ALA A 52 -7.06 9.81 -9.01
N ARG A 53 -7.91 10.54 -9.72
CA ARG A 53 -7.84 10.62 -11.19
C ARG A 53 -7.18 11.93 -11.58
N LEU A 54 -6.02 11.82 -12.20
CA LEU A 54 -5.21 12.93 -12.67
C LEU A 54 -5.18 12.92 -14.20
N GLU A 55 -4.70 14.01 -14.80
CA GLU A 55 -4.60 14.12 -16.26
C GLU A 55 -3.68 13.05 -16.87
N ASP A 56 -2.64 12.65 -16.13
CA ASP A 56 -1.64 11.67 -16.53
C ASP A 56 -1.97 10.24 -16.13
N GLY A 57 -3.12 10.01 -15.49
CA GLY A 57 -3.59 8.66 -15.17
C GLY A 57 -4.33 8.54 -13.84
N MET A 58 -4.43 7.31 -13.36
CA MET A 58 -5.09 6.97 -12.10
C MET A 58 -4.04 6.61 -11.06
N LEU A 59 -4.14 7.20 -9.87
CA LEU A 59 -3.34 6.83 -8.70
C LEU A 59 -4.23 6.12 -7.69
N VAL A 60 -3.82 4.91 -7.29
CA VAL A 60 -4.43 4.17 -6.20
C VAL A 60 -3.67 4.51 -4.93
N ILE A 61 -4.39 4.97 -3.91
CA ILE A 61 -3.82 5.33 -2.62
C ILE A 61 -4.03 4.15 -1.69
N LEU A 62 -2.93 3.72 -1.07
CA LEU A 62 -2.89 2.55 -0.21
C LEU A 62 -2.80 2.98 1.25
N ASP A 63 -3.57 2.31 2.09
CA ASP A 63 -3.46 2.33 3.55
C ASP A 63 -2.43 1.29 3.97
N ILE A 64 -1.23 1.76 4.33
CA ILE A 64 -0.10 0.88 4.64
C ILE A 64 -0.34 -0.01 5.86
N ASP A 65 -1.18 0.43 6.80
CA ASP A 65 -1.45 -0.32 8.02
C ASP A 65 -2.36 -1.54 7.76
N LYS A 66 -3.09 -1.51 6.64
CA LYS A 66 -3.95 -2.58 6.15
C LYS A 66 -3.33 -3.41 5.04
N LEU A 67 -2.12 -3.07 4.58
CA LEU A 67 -1.42 -3.84 3.54
C LEU A 67 -1.04 -5.24 4.00
N ILE A 68 -0.84 -5.44 5.31
CA ILE A 68 -0.44 -6.71 5.90
C ILE A 68 -1.58 -7.21 6.77
N THR A 69 -2.01 -8.44 6.55
CA THR A 69 -3.10 -9.04 7.36
C THR A 69 -2.62 -9.35 8.77
N GLU A 70 -3.56 -9.55 9.71
CA GLU A 70 -3.19 -9.93 11.07
C GLU A 70 -2.47 -11.29 11.11
N GLU A 71 -2.86 -12.24 10.25
CA GLU A 71 -2.19 -13.52 10.10
C GLU A 71 -0.74 -13.37 9.62
N GLU A 72 -0.50 -12.48 8.65
CA GLU A 72 0.85 -12.18 8.16
C GLU A 72 1.69 -11.48 9.23
N LYS A 73 1.10 -10.57 10.03
CA LYS A 73 1.79 -9.93 11.17
C LYS A 73 2.26 -10.96 12.19
N ILE A 74 1.42 -11.93 12.54
CA ILE A 74 1.76 -13.03 13.46
C ILE A 74 2.91 -13.87 12.88
N ALA A 75 2.81 -14.28 11.61
CA ALA A 75 3.85 -15.07 10.96
C ALA A 75 5.20 -14.33 10.90
N ILE A 76 5.20 -13.02 10.65
CA ILE A 76 6.41 -12.19 10.66
C ILE A 76 7.03 -12.14 12.06
N ASP A 77 6.22 -11.99 13.11
CA ASP A 77 6.72 -11.96 14.49
C ASP A 77 7.35 -13.29 14.91
N GLU A 78 6.77 -14.42 14.50
CA GLU A 78 7.33 -15.74 14.77
C GLU A 78 8.72 -15.92 14.13
N VAL A 79 8.92 -15.39 12.92
CA VAL A 79 10.21 -15.47 12.21
C VAL A 79 11.25 -14.53 12.81
N ILE A 80 10.87 -13.33 13.27
CA ILE A 80 11.81 -12.34 13.83
C ILE A 80 12.26 -12.71 15.25
N ASN A 81 11.40 -13.34 16.05
CA ASN A 81 11.68 -13.68 17.44
C ASN A 81 12.39 -15.04 17.63
N ASN A 82 12.83 -15.67 16.54
CA ASN A 82 13.56 -16.93 16.52
C ASN A 82 14.99 -16.74 15.99
#